data_AF-A0A4Y8WWK9-F1
#
_entry.id   AF-A0A4Y8WWK9-F1
#
_cell.length_a   1.000
_cell.length_b   1.000
_cell.length_c   1.000
_cell.angle_alpha   90.00
_cell.angle_beta   90.00
_cell.angle_gamma   90.00
#
_symmetry.space_group_name_H-M   'P 1'
#
loop_
_entity.id
_entity.type
_entity.pdbx_description
1 polymer ?
#
loop_
_entity_poly.entity_id
_entity_poly.type
_entity_poly.pdbx_seq_one_letter_code
_entity_poly.pdbx_strand_id
1 'polypeptide(L)'
;MSQDHRLNRAREIAKFAARNADETAKYNPAAVTFYAHAGDDTGRLAAEAFRAEGADAAAEVVAEYHRAYQAAAKTVTPPTWDKEIQTIGSALPPSITDEDGATEQIEEAMRRITP
;
A
#
# COMPACT_ATOMS: atom_id res chain seq x y z
N MET A 1 9.46 8.59 12.95
CA MET A 1 8.51 9.38 12.15
C MET A 1 7.14 9.26 12.80
N SER A 2 6.30 10.32 12.80
CA SER A 2 4.94 10.22 13.34
C SER A 2 4.00 9.53 12.35
N GLN A 3 2.85 9.04 12.84
CA GLN A 3 1.82 8.43 12.00
C GLN A 3 1.33 9.37 10.89
N ASP A 4 1.00 10.63 11.20
CA ASP A 4 0.57 11.62 10.19
C ASP A 4 1.58 11.81 9.06
N HIS A 5 2.88 11.75 9.38
CA HIS A 5 3.93 11.86 8.38
C HIS A 5 3.94 10.60 7.50
N ARG A 6 3.82 9.40 8.07
CA ARG A 6 3.69 8.15 7.29
C ARG A 6 2.47 8.18 6.37
N LEU A 7 1.32 8.65 6.85
CA LEU A 7 0.09 8.77 6.04
C LEU A 7 0.27 9.77 4.89
N ASN A 8 0.85 10.94 5.16
CA ASN A 8 1.15 11.92 4.11
C ASN A 8 2.13 11.35 3.07
N ARG A 9 3.15 10.61 3.50
CA ARG A 9 4.10 9.98 2.60
C ARG A 9 3.45 8.89 1.75
N ALA A 10 2.59 8.05 2.33
CA ALA A 10 1.81 7.04 1.62
C ALA A 10 0.96 7.68 0.51
N ARG A 11 0.30 8.80 0.81
CA ARG A 11 -0.49 9.57 -0.17
C ARG A 11 0.35 10.12 -1.32
N GLU A 12 1.57 10.59 -1.06
CA GLU A 12 2.49 11.06 -2.11
C GLU A 12 2.93 9.93 -3.03
N ILE A 13 3.32 8.78 -2.45
CA ILE A 13 3.75 7.59 -3.20
C ILE A 13 2.59 7.10 -4.07
N ALA A 14 1.37 7.05 -3.53
CA ALA A 14 0.18 6.63 -4.24
C ALA A 14 -0.11 7.50 -5.47
N LYS A 15 -0.06 8.83 -5.33
CA LYS A 15 -0.26 9.77 -6.44
C LYS A 15 0.82 9.63 -7.51
N PHE A 16 2.07 9.41 -7.10
CA PHE A 16 3.17 9.18 -8.03
C PHE A 16 2.99 7.85 -8.79
N ALA A 17 2.67 6.78 -8.07
CA ALA A 17 2.42 5.46 -8.65
C ALA A 17 1.25 5.48 -9.65
N ALA A 18 0.14 6.14 -9.30
CA ALA A 18 -1.01 6.27 -10.19
C ALA A 18 -0.66 7.02 -11.49
N ARG A 19 0.08 8.13 -11.39
CA ARG A 19 0.54 8.90 -12.56
C ARG A 19 1.45 8.09 -13.46
N ASN A 20 2.39 7.32 -12.89
CA ASN A 20 3.26 6.46 -13.67
C ASN A 20 2.48 5.33 -14.33
N ALA A 21 1.57 4.69 -13.60
CA ALA A 21 0.72 3.65 -14.16
C ALA A 21 -0.14 4.17 -15.34
N ASP A 22 -0.74 5.36 -15.20
CA ASP A 22 -1.47 6.02 -16.29
C ASP A 22 -0.55 6.37 -17.47
N GLU A 23 0.68 6.83 -17.22
CA GLU A 23 1.63 7.14 -18.28
C GLU A 23 2.09 5.87 -19.00
N THR A 24 2.41 4.80 -18.27
CA THR A 24 2.72 3.49 -18.84
C THR A 24 1.56 2.94 -19.65
N ALA A 25 0.32 3.08 -19.16
CA ALA A 25 -0.87 2.61 -19.86
C ALA A 25 -1.06 3.27 -21.24
N LYS A 26 -0.64 4.53 -21.41
CA LYS A 26 -0.73 5.23 -22.71
C LYS A 26 0.16 4.60 -23.78
N TYR A 27 1.34 4.11 -23.41
CA TYR A 27 2.31 3.57 -24.36
C TYR A 27 2.28 2.04 -24.43
N ASN A 28 1.97 1.37 -23.33
CA ASN A 28 1.87 -0.09 -23.26
C ASN A 28 0.91 -0.54 -22.14
N PRO A 29 -0.38 -0.71 -22.46
CA PRO A 29 -1.40 -1.17 -21.50
C PRO A 29 -1.06 -2.51 -20.83
N ALA A 30 -0.33 -3.40 -21.52
CA ALA A 30 0.04 -4.71 -21.00
C ALA A 30 1.19 -4.67 -19.97
N ALA A 31 1.91 -3.54 -19.85
CA ALA A 31 3.03 -3.38 -18.92
C ALA A 31 2.62 -2.76 -17.57
N VAL A 32 1.37 -2.34 -17.41
CA VAL A 32 0.89 -1.71 -16.18
C VAL A 32 0.93 -2.75 -15.06
N THR A 33 1.90 -2.58 -14.16
CA THR A 33 2.13 -3.50 -13.05
C THR A 33 2.05 -2.70 -11.76
N PHE A 34 0.91 -2.78 -11.08
CA PHE A 34 0.65 -2.10 -9.80
C PHE A 34 1.71 -2.44 -8.72
N TYR A 35 2.29 -3.64 -8.81
CA TYR A 35 3.19 -4.24 -7.83
C TYR A 35 4.51 -3.50 -7.58
N ALA A 36 5.00 -2.67 -8.53
CA ALA A 36 6.34 -2.09 -8.42
C ALA A 36 6.48 -0.97 -7.37
N HIS A 37 5.37 -0.37 -6.91
CA HIS A 37 5.43 0.82 -6.04
C HIS A 37 4.86 0.61 -4.63
N ALA A 38 3.90 -0.30 -4.47
CA ALA A 38 3.43 -0.71 -3.15
C ALA A 38 4.50 -1.55 -2.41
N GLY A 39 5.29 -2.31 -3.18
CA GLY A 39 6.43 -3.15 -2.75
C GLY A 39 7.45 -2.43 -1.87
N ASP A 40 8.05 -1.36 -2.38
CA ASP A 40 9.29 -0.85 -1.80
C ASP A 40 9.07 0.25 -0.75
N ASP A 41 8.33 1.31 -1.09
CA ASP A 41 8.20 2.48 -0.21
C ASP A 41 7.00 2.39 0.73
N THR A 42 5.84 1.95 0.25
CA THR A 42 4.63 1.82 1.10
C THR A 42 4.77 0.66 2.08
N GLY A 43 5.32 -0.49 1.66
CA GLY A 43 5.61 -1.62 2.53
C GLY A 43 6.54 -1.25 3.70
N ARG A 44 7.57 -0.43 3.43
CA ARG A 44 8.46 0.09 4.48
C ARG A 44 7.73 1.02 5.47
N LEU A 45 6.85 1.91 4.99
CA LEU A 45 6.07 2.77 5.88
C LEU A 45 5.12 1.96 6.77
N ALA A 46 4.47 0.93 6.22
CA ALA A 46 3.61 0.04 6.98
C ALA A 46 4.40 -0.73 8.04
N ALA A 47 5.60 -1.21 7.71
CA ALA A 47 6.53 -1.84 8.66
C ALA A 47 6.94 -0.91 9.80
N GLU A 48 7.26 0.35 9.48
CA GLU A 48 7.60 1.37 10.48
C GLU A 48 6.41 1.72 11.38
N ALA A 49 5.20 1.77 10.83
CA ALA A 49 3.97 1.99 11.59
C ALA A 49 3.66 0.80 12.51
N PHE A 50 3.78 -0.43 12.00
CA PHE A 50 3.58 -1.65 12.76
C PHE A 50 4.47 -1.70 13.99
N ARG A 51 5.79 -1.51 13.81
CA ARG A 51 6.76 -1.55 14.90
C ARG A 51 6.58 -0.43 15.93
N ALA A 52 6.05 0.72 15.52
CA ALA A 52 5.86 1.86 16.40
C ALA A 52 4.53 1.82 17.16
N GLU A 53 3.45 1.45 16.48
CA GLU A 53 2.07 1.70 16.91
C GLU A 53 1.12 0.51 16.65
N GLY A 54 1.61 -0.58 16.04
CA GLY A 54 0.88 -1.83 15.85
C GLY A 54 0.13 -1.97 14.52
N ALA A 55 -0.62 -3.05 14.40
CA ALA A 55 -1.30 -3.47 13.16
C ALA A 55 -2.29 -2.44 12.60
N ASP A 56 -3.04 -1.76 13.47
CA ASP A 56 -4.01 -0.74 13.06
C ASP A 56 -3.30 0.44 12.37
N ALA A 57 -2.18 0.91 12.93
CA ALA A 57 -1.41 2.00 12.33
C ALA A 57 -0.79 1.61 10.97
N ALA A 58 -0.35 0.35 10.83
CA ALA A 58 0.13 -0.17 9.55
C ALA A 58 -0.99 -0.29 8.51
N ALA A 59 -2.17 -0.76 8.93
CA ALA A 59 -3.35 -0.83 8.07
C ALA A 59 -3.80 0.56 7.59
N GLU A 60 -3.72 1.60 8.42
CA GLU A 60 -4.01 2.97 8.00
C GLU A 60 -3.07 3.48 6.90
N VAL A 61 -1.77 3.19 6.99
CA VAL A 61 -0.78 3.55 5.96
C VAL A 61 -1.15 2.94 4.62
N VAL A 62 -1.48 1.65 4.65
CA VAL A 62 -1.91 0.89 3.48
C VAL A 62 -3.22 1.43 2.91
N ALA A 63 -4.20 1.68 3.77
CA ALA A 63 -5.50 2.17 3.37
C ALA A 63 -5.42 3.57 2.74
N GLU A 64 -4.58 4.43 3.30
CA GLU A 64 -4.34 5.78 2.77
C GLU A 64 -3.66 5.71 1.39
N TYR A 65 -2.68 4.82 1.20
CA TYR A 65 -2.08 4.57 -0.10
C TYR A 65 -3.14 4.18 -1.14
N HIS A 66 -3.95 3.17 -0.83
CA HIS A 66 -4.96 2.65 -1.74
C HIS A 66 -5.99 3.73 -2.13
N ARG A 67 -6.55 4.44 -1.14
CA ARG A 67 -7.52 5.52 -1.38
C ARG A 67 -6.93 6.63 -2.25
N ALA A 68 -5.70 7.04 -1.97
CA ALA A 68 -5.02 8.08 -2.72
C ALA A 68 -4.67 7.63 -4.15
N TYR A 69 -4.33 6.35 -4.34
CA TYR A 69 -4.06 5.77 -5.66
C TYR A 69 -5.35 5.76 -6.48
N GLN A 70 -6.43 5.21 -5.91
CA GLN A 70 -7.74 5.14 -6.55
C GLN A 70 -8.25 6.53 -6.96
N ALA A 71 -8.06 7.54 -6.11
CA ALA A 71 -8.47 8.92 -6.41
C ALA A 71 -7.60 9.58 -7.50
N ALA A 72 -6.35 9.14 -7.67
CA ALA A 72 -5.40 9.74 -8.61
C ALA A 72 -5.36 9.05 -9.98
N ALA A 73 -5.67 7.76 -10.04
CA ALA A 73 -5.70 6.97 -11.26
C ALA A 73 -6.80 7.45 -12.21
N LYS A 74 -6.48 7.60 -13.50
CA LYS A 74 -7.41 8.11 -14.52
C LYS A 74 -7.79 7.06 -15.55
N THR A 75 -6.85 6.22 -15.94
CA THR A 75 -6.98 5.28 -17.07
C THR A 75 -6.85 3.85 -16.61
N VAL A 76 -6.02 3.61 -15.59
CA VAL A 76 -5.84 2.28 -15.01
C VAL A 76 -6.98 1.99 -14.03
N THR A 77 -7.47 0.74 -14.03
CA THR A 77 -8.40 0.27 -13.00
C THR A 77 -7.59 -0.03 -11.74
N PRO A 78 -7.84 0.66 -10.61
CA PRO A 78 -7.19 0.36 -9.35
C PRO A 78 -7.51 -1.08 -8.91
N PRO A 79 -6.60 -1.76 -8.18
CA PRO A 79 -6.90 -3.07 -7.62
C PRO A 79 -8.10 -2.97 -6.66
N THR A 80 -8.74 -4.12 -6.40
CA THR A 80 -9.71 -4.22 -5.31
C THR A 80 -9.00 -4.26 -3.96
N TRP A 81 -9.70 -3.98 -2.87
CA TRP A 81 -9.16 -4.12 -1.52
C TRP A 81 -8.61 -5.52 -1.23
N ASP A 82 -9.29 -6.59 -1.63
CA ASP A 82 -8.79 -7.96 -1.45
C ASP A 82 -7.44 -8.17 -2.15
N LYS A 83 -7.32 -7.63 -3.37
CA LYS A 83 -6.08 -7.72 -4.14
C LYS A 83 -4.99 -6.85 -3.53
N GLU A 84 -5.34 -5.70 -2.96
CA GLU A 84 -4.44 -4.83 -2.20
C GLU A 84 -3.90 -5.54 -0.96
N ILE A 85 -4.78 -6.14 -0.16
CA ILE A 85 -4.44 -6.88 1.07
C ILE A 85 -3.46 -8.01 0.75
N GLN A 86 -3.78 -8.84 -0.25
CA GLN A 86 -2.89 -9.93 -0.68
C GLN A 86 -1.54 -9.41 -1.20
N THR A 87 -1.58 -8.33 -1.99
CA THR A 87 -0.37 -7.73 -2.57
C THR A 87 0.53 -7.14 -1.50
N ILE A 88 -0.06 -6.53 -0.48
CA ILE A 88 0.69 -5.87 0.58
C ILE A 88 1.26 -6.87 1.56
N GLY A 89 0.53 -7.94 1.90
CA GLY A 89 1.10 -9.04 2.66
C GLY A 89 2.37 -9.62 1.99
N SER A 90 2.42 -9.61 0.65
CA SER A 90 3.61 -10.02 -0.12
C SER A 90 4.70 -8.94 -0.24
N ALA A 91 4.35 -7.66 -0.02
CA ALA A 91 5.23 -6.51 -0.14
C ALA A 91 5.86 -6.07 1.20
N LEU A 92 5.40 -6.63 2.33
CA LEU A 92 5.99 -6.33 3.62
C LEU A 92 7.46 -6.76 3.64
N PRO A 93 8.38 -5.91 4.12
CA PRO A 93 9.80 -6.23 4.13
C PRO A 93 10.06 -7.49 4.97
N PRO A 94 11.05 -8.34 4.62
CA PRO A 94 11.33 -9.60 5.29
C PRO A 94 11.47 -9.48 6.82
N SER A 95 12.00 -8.34 7.27
CA SER A 95 12.13 -7.97 8.69
C SER A 95 10.81 -7.89 9.49
N ILE A 96 9.66 -7.82 8.83
CA ILE A 96 8.31 -7.86 9.44
C ILE A 96 7.72 -9.26 9.28
N THR A 97 7.95 -9.94 8.15
CA THR A 97 7.36 -11.26 7.88
C THR A 97 7.90 -12.34 8.81
N ASP A 98 9.08 -12.11 9.41
CA ASP A 98 9.69 -13.00 10.41
C ASP A 98 9.22 -12.72 11.86
N GLU A 99 8.42 -11.67 12.11
CA GLU A 99 7.81 -11.37 13.42
C GLU A 99 6.41 -12.00 13.52
N ASP A 100 6.23 -13.03 14.35
CA ASP A 100 4.97 -13.55 14.94
C ASP A 100 3.64 -13.15 14.27
N GLY A 101 3.48 -13.49 12.98
CA GLY A 101 2.24 -13.27 12.24
C GLY A 101 1.86 -11.79 12.01
N ALA A 102 2.85 -10.90 11.92
CA ALA A 102 2.62 -9.47 11.66
C ALA A 102 1.84 -9.22 10.37
N THR A 103 2.10 -10.02 9.32
CA THR A 103 1.34 -9.97 8.08
C THR A 103 -0.14 -10.28 8.33
N GLU A 104 -0.47 -11.37 9.01
CA GLU A 104 -1.85 -11.74 9.34
C GLU A 104 -2.55 -10.67 10.18
N GLN A 105 -1.85 -10.08 11.15
CA GLN A 105 -2.39 -9.01 11.98
C GLN A 105 -2.71 -7.75 11.15
N ILE A 106 -1.84 -7.38 10.22
CA ILE A 106 -2.06 -6.25 9.31
C ILE A 106 -3.20 -6.56 8.35
N GLU A 107 -3.25 -7.76 7.78
CA GLU A 107 -4.36 -8.19 6.90
C GLU A 107 -5.71 -8.17 7.63
N GLU A 108 -5.75 -8.62 8.89
CA GLU A 108 -6.95 -8.58 9.72
C GLU A 108 -7.36 -7.15 10.07
N ALA A 109 -6.40 -6.29 10.43
CA ALA A 109 -6.65 -4.86 10.65
C ALA A 109 -7.17 -4.17 9.38
N MET A 110 -6.62 -4.51 8.22
CA MET A 110 -7.10 -4.04 6.92
C MET A 110 -8.56 -4.45 6.70
N ARG A 111 -8.90 -5.73 6.88
CA ARG A 111 -10.29 -6.21 6.72
C ARG A 111 -11.28 -5.49 7.63
N ARG A 112 -10.85 -4.99 8.80
CA ARG A 112 -11.71 -4.20 9.70
C ARG A 112 -12.00 -2.78 9.21
N ILE A 113 -11.11 -2.20 8.39
CA ILE A 113 -11.21 -0.79 7.93
C ILE A 113 -11.56 -0.65 6.45
N THR A 114 -11.58 -1.74 5.70
CA THR A 114 -12.05 -1.80 4.32
C THR A 114 -13.58 -1.88 4.26
N PRO A 115 -14.23 -1.13 3.35
CA PRO A 115 -15.69 -1.08 3.21
C PRO A 115 -16.31 -2.36 2.64
#